data_AF-A0A7V9CKT4-F1
#
_entry.id   AF-A0A7V9CKT4-F1
#
_cell.length_a   1.000
_cell.length_b   1.000
_cell.length_c   1.000
_cell.angle_alpha   90.00
_cell.angle_beta   90.00
_cell.angle_gamma   90.00
#
_symmetry.space_group_name_H-M   'P 1'
#
loop_
_entity.id
_entity.type
_entity.pdbx_description
1 polymer ?
#
loop_
_entity_poly.entity_id
_entity_poly.type
_entity_poly.pdbx_seq_one_letter_code
_entity_poly.pdbx_strand_id
1 'polypeptide(L)'
;VWPSVDRQALQRAFGSLREQRLTLEDCALSVRGDRATARCSGTVQYRPQVGSRTLRELAGQWTITLKRGARGWAITHVDAR
;
A
#
# COMPACT_ATOMS: atom_id res chain seq x y z
N VAL A 1 -13.15 1.49 4.74
CA VAL A 1 -12.58 0.29 5.40
C VAL A 1 -12.44 -0.79 4.34
N TRP A 2 -11.23 -1.28 4.05
CA TRP A 2 -11.01 -2.32 3.02
C TRP A 2 -11.69 -3.65 3.42
N PRO A 3 -12.64 -4.17 2.62
CA PRO A 3 -13.38 -5.39 2.98
C PRO A 3 -12.57 -6.68 2.84
N SER A 4 -11.63 -6.72 1.90
CA SER A 4 -10.89 -7.93 1.51
C SER A 4 -9.56 -8.14 2.26
N VAL A 5 -9.16 -7.20 3.11
CA VAL A 5 -7.94 -7.34 3.89
C VAL A 5 -8.21 -8.13 5.16
N ASP A 6 -7.38 -9.15 5.41
CA ASP A 6 -7.31 -9.83 6.70
C ASP A 6 -6.83 -8.81 7.75
N ARG A 7 -7.78 -8.25 8.49
CA ARG A 7 -7.51 -7.20 9.47
C ARG A 7 -6.63 -7.70 10.62
N GLN A 8 -6.68 -8.97 10.97
CA GLN A 8 -5.86 -9.52 12.06
C GLN A 8 -4.41 -9.74 11.61
N ALA A 9 -4.20 -10.22 10.39
CA ALA A 9 -2.85 -10.27 9.80
C ALA A 9 -2.27 -8.86 9.67
N LEU A 10 -3.08 -7.90 9.24
CA LEU A 10 -2.69 -6.50 9.10
C LEU A 10 -2.34 -5.85 10.45
N GLN A 11 -3.18 -6.05 11.48
CA GLN A 11 -2.93 -5.55 12.83
C GLN A 11 -1.64 -6.13 13.43
N ARG A 12 -1.36 -7.42 13.21
CA ARG A 12 -0.12 -8.06 13.68
C ARG A 12 1.11 -7.50 12.96
N ALA A 13 1.03 -7.34 11.64
CA ALA A 13 2.11 -6.74 10.86
C ALA A 13 2.43 -5.31 11.33
N PHE A 14 1.41 -4.45 11.42
CA PHE A 14 1.61 -3.06 11.89
C PHE A 14 1.96 -2.97 13.38
N GLY A 15 1.45 -3.86 14.23
CA GLY A 15 1.78 -3.91 15.66
C GLY A 15 3.23 -4.30 15.96
N SER A 16 3.99 -4.73 14.94
CA SER A 16 5.42 -5.02 15.04
C SER A 16 6.31 -3.89 14.50
N LEU A 17 5.70 -2.82 13.97
CA LEU A 17 6.38 -1.69 13.34
C LEU A 17 6.29 -0.46 14.22
N ARG A 18 7.43 0.16 14.52
CA ARG A 18 7.46 1.43 15.25
C ARG A 18 7.17 2.62 14.35
N GLU A 19 7.65 2.56 13.11
CA GLU A 19 7.42 3.55 12.06
C GLU A 19 7.49 2.85 10.70
N GLN A 20 6.60 3.24 9.79
CA GLN A 20 6.69 2.89 8.38
C GLN A 20 6.34 4.12 7.53
N ARG A 21 7.16 4.41 6.53
CA ARG A 21 6.92 5.42 5.51
C ARG A 21 6.91 4.73 4.15
N LEU A 22 5.81 4.88 3.43
CA LEU A 22 5.68 4.44 2.04
C LEU A 22 5.70 5.70 1.17
N THR A 23 6.68 5.77 0.28
CA THR A 23 6.76 6.79 -0.76
C THR A 23 6.40 6.13 -2.08
N LEU A 24 5.34 6.60 -2.72
CA LEU A 24 4.96 6.17 -4.06
C LEU A 24 5.51 7.17 -5.07
N GLU A 25 6.21 6.65 -6.06
CA GLU A 25 6.92 7.39 -7.11
C GLU A 25 6.43 6.88 -8.47
N ASP A 26 6.51 7.74 -9.49
CA ASP A 26 6.21 7.41 -10.90
C ASP A 26 4.94 6.56 -11.13
N CYS A 27 3.81 7.04 -10.62
CA CYS A 27 2.54 6.35 -10.78
C CYS A 27 1.98 6.47 -12.21
N ALA A 28 2.01 5.38 -12.96
CA ALA A 28 1.28 5.25 -14.22
C ALA A 28 -0.19 4.88 -13.94
N LEU A 29 -1.11 5.80 -14.28
CA LEU A 29 -2.55 5.61 -14.08
C LEU A 29 -3.24 5.20 -15.39
N SER A 30 -4.01 4.11 -15.35
CA SER A 30 -4.91 3.70 -16.44
C SER A 30 -6.35 3.70 -15.96
N VAL A 31 -7.24 4.40 -16.66
CA VAL A 31 -8.67 4.50 -16.33
C VAL A 31 -9.49 3.83 -17.42
N ARG A 32 -10.41 2.93 -17.03
CA ARG A 32 -11.36 2.25 -17.92
C ARG A 32 -12.74 2.24 -17.28
N GLY A 33 -13.57 3.22 -17.66
CA GLY A 33 -14.94 3.38 -17.17
C GLY A 33 -14.98 3.64 -15.66
N ASP A 34 -15.62 2.74 -14.91
CA ASP A 34 -15.73 2.78 -13.46
C ASP A 34 -14.55 2.10 -12.74
N ARG A 35 -13.53 1.63 -13.45
CA ARG A 35 -12.33 1.02 -12.89
C ARG A 35 -11.07 1.82 -13.26
N ALA A 36 -10.11 1.85 -12.35
CA ALA A 36 -8.79 2.38 -12.62
C ALA A 36 -7.71 1.49 -12.01
N THR A 37 -6.53 1.51 -12.61
CA THR A 37 -5.34 0.81 -12.12
C THR A 37 -4.19 1.80 -12.08
N ALA A 38 -3.61 2.02 -10.91
CA ALA A 38 -2.37 2.76 -10.74
C ALA A 38 -1.24 1.77 -10.51
N ARG A 39 -0.18 1.86 -11.31
CA ARG A 39 1.09 1.15 -11.07
C ARG A 39 2.13 2.16 -10.66
N CYS A 40 2.65 2.03 -9.45
CA CYS A 40 3.64 2.94 -8.88
C CYS A 40 4.90 2.16 -8.54
N SER A 41 6.07 2.76 -8.78
CA SER A 41 7.30 2.38 -8.10
C SER A 41 7.41 3.15 -6.79
N GLY A 42 8.50 2.95 -6.06
CA GLY A 42 8.79 3.75 -4.87
C GLY A 42 9.52 2.97 -3.80
N THR A 43 9.50 3.51 -2.59
CA THR A 43 10.30 3.01 -1.47
C THR A 43 9.45 2.81 -0.22
N VAL A 44 9.72 1.72 0.49
CA VAL A 44 9.21 1.49 1.84
C VAL A 44 10.35 1.57 2.83
N GLN A 45 10.27 2.56 3.71
CA GLN A 45 11.13 2.70 4.87
C GLN A 45 10.40 2.16 6.09
N TYR A 46 11.02 1.27 6.85
CA TYR A 46 10.42 0.77 8.08
C TYR A 46 11.44 0.59 9.20
N ARG A 47 10.97 0.80 10.43
CA ARG A 47 11.74 0.56 11.65
C ARG A 47 11.01 -0.49 12.50
N PRO A 48 11.58 -1.70 12.67
CA PRO A 48 11.01 -2.73 13.54
C PRO A 48 10.90 -2.24 14.99
N GLN A 49 9.84 -2.67 15.69
CA GLN A 49 9.65 -2.37 17.11
C GLN A 49 10.55 -3.22 18.02
N VAL A 50 10.84 -4.45 17.61
CA VAL A 50 11.62 -5.44 18.37
C VAL A 50 12.88 -5.82 17.57
N GLY A 51 14.03 -5.95 18.26
CA GLY A 51 15.32 -6.29 17.64
C GLY A 51 16.12 -5.06 17.18
N SER A 52 16.85 -5.20 16.07
CA SER A 52 17.68 -4.12 15.50
C SER A 52 16.79 -2.96 15.05
N ARG A 53 16.97 -1.79 15.69
CA ARG A 53 16.22 -0.55 15.42
C ARG A 53 16.75 0.22 14.21
N THR A 54 17.58 -0.41 13.38
CA THR A 54 18.11 0.20 12.15
C THR A 54 16.97 0.44 11.17
N LEU A 55 16.95 1.63 10.56
CA LEU A 55 16.02 1.95 9.50
C LEU A 55 16.32 1.06 8.29
N ARG A 56 15.31 0.36 7.79
CA ARG A 56 15.41 -0.43 6.57
C ARG A 56 14.66 0.30 5.47
N GLU A 57 15.25 0.32 4.28
CA GLU A 57 14.65 0.89 3.09
C GLU A 57 14.65 -0.18 2.00
N LEU A 58 13.51 -0.37 1.36
CA LEU A 58 13.34 -1.32 0.26
C LEU A 58 12.63 -0.62 -0.90
N ALA A 59 13.15 -0.76 -2.10
CA ALA A 59 12.42 -0.42 -3.31
C ALA A 59 11.32 -1.45 -3.56
N GLY A 60 10.19 -1.02 -4.11
CA GLY A 60 9.07 -1.91 -4.41
C GLY A 60 8.20 -1.41 -5.55
N GLN A 61 7.25 -2.25 -5.95
CA GLN A 61 6.21 -1.89 -6.91
C GLN A 61 4.83 -2.13 -6.33
N TRP A 62 3.92 -1.18 -6.54
CA TRP A 62 2.55 -1.23 -6.07
C TRP A 62 1.58 -1.19 -7.24
N THR A 63 0.67 -2.15 -7.28
CA THR A 63 -0.49 -2.12 -8.19
C THR A 63 -1.75 -1.87 -7.36
N ILE A 64 -2.37 -0.72 -7.60
CA ILE A 64 -3.56 -0.25 -6.87
C ILE A 64 -4.74 -0.28 -7.85
N THR A 65 -5.76 -1.08 -7.52
CA THR A 65 -7.03 -1.10 -8.27
C THR A 65 -8.05 -0.23 -7.56
N LEU A 66 -8.68 0.66 -8.31
CA LEU A 66 -9.73 1.55 -7.85
C LEU A 66 -11.04 1.27 -8.57
N LYS A 67 -12.16 1.49 -7.87
CA LYS A 67 -13.50 1.51 -8.44
C LYS A 67 -14.17 2.84 -8.15
N ARG A 68 -14.82 3.42 -9.16
CA ARG A 68 -15.60 4.65 -9.05
C ARG A 68 -16.95 4.30 -8.44
N GLY A 69 -17.20 4.84 -7.25
CA GLY A 69 -18.51 4.81 -6.61
C GLY A 69 -19.17 6.20 -6.62
N ALA A 70 -20.30 6.32 -5.94
CA ALA A 70 -21.07 7.57 -5.86
C ALA A 70 -20.29 8.76 -5.27
N ARG A 71 -19.28 8.49 -4.42
CA ARG A 71 -18.46 9.51 -3.75
C ARG A 71 -17.06 9.67 -4.35
N GLY A 72 -16.82 9.10 -5.53
CA GLY A 72 -15.51 9.12 -6.20
C GLY A 72 -14.83 7.76 -6.21
N TRP A 73 -13.51 7.77 -6.38
CA TRP A 73 -12.70 6.55 -6.49
C TRP A 73 -12.41 5.95 -5.12
N ALA A 74 -12.68 4.65 -4.97
CA ALA A 74 -12.32 3.87 -3.79
C ALA A 74 -11.28 2.82 -4.17
N ILE A 75 -10.24 2.67 -3.36
CA ILE A 75 -9.27 1.58 -3.52
C ILE A 75 -9.95 0.27 -3.15
N THR A 76 -10.00 -0.66 -4.10
CA THR A 76 -10.61 -1.98 -3.91
C THR A 76 -9.57 -3.09 -3.74
N HIS A 77 -8.35 -2.89 -4.23
CA HIS A 77 -7.26 -3.85 -4.10
C HIS A 77 -5.90 -3.16 -4.18
N VAL A 78 -4.92 -3.69 -3.44
CA VAL A 78 -3.52 -3.30 -3.52
C VAL A 78 -2.66 -4.56 -3.49
N ASP A 79 -1.77 -4.68 -4.47
CA ASP A 79 -0.72 -5.68 -4.54
C ASP A 79 0.63 -4.96 -4.41
N ALA A 80 1.54 -5.53 -3.61
CA ALA A 80 2.90 -5.01 -3.44
C ALA A 80 3.90 -6.13 -3.74
N ARG A 81 4.91 -5.83 -4.55
CA ARG A 81 5.97 -6.76 -4.96
C ARG A 81 7.35 -6.21 -4.68
#